data_AF-A0A7S4HYJ7-F1
#
_entry.id   AF-A0A7S4HYJ7-F1
#
_cell.length_a   1.000
_cell.length_b   1.000
_cell.length_c   1.000
_cell.angle_alpha   90.00
_cell.angle_beta   90.00
_cell.angle_gamma   90.00
#
_symmetry.space_group_name_H-M   'P 1'
#
loop_
_entity.id
_entity.type
_entity.pdbx_description
1 polymer ?
#
loop_
_entity_poly.entity_id
_entity_poly.type
_entity_poly.pdbx_seq_one_letter_code
_entity_poly.pdbx_strand_id
1 'polypeptide(L)'
;PSHRAAPTGVLLCRLINALRPGVVPKVAEDAATAAMPEAKRNATLRQNIGQYVDACGELGLNPRELFTADDLFEGKDLRAVLKNIEGLSRHAQGGIAGYTGPLIGKKYTKKEPPTLAFYNTGAPGVVLSSPRGNASKGGGHQGAISGRGNM
;
A
#
# COMPACT_ATOMS: atom_id res chain seq x y z
N PRO A 1 -3.97 -38.28 18.92
CA PRO A 1 -3.67 -37.45 17.73
C PRO A 1 -4.67 -36.29 17.63
N SER A 2 -4.29 -35.11 18.13
CA SER A 2 -5.12 -33.91 18.06
C SER A 2 -4.98 -33.30 16.66
N HIS A 3 -5.92 -33.59 15.77
CA HIS A 3 -5.94 -32.99 14.43
C HIS A 3 -6.30 -31.50 14.55
N ARG A 4 -5.28 -30.64 14.56
CA ARG A 4 -5.49 -29.19 14.43
C ARG A 4 -6.07 -28.94 13.04
N ALA A 5 -7.26 -28.35 12.98
CA ALA A 5 -7.85 -27.92 11.72
C ALA A 5 -6.93 -26.88 11.06
N ALA A 6 -6.42 -27.18 9.87
CA ALA A 6 -5.61 -26.26 9.10
C ALA A 6 -6.50 -25.17 8.46
N PRO A 7 -6.03 -23.91 8.34
CA PRO A 7 -6.79 -22.87 7.66
C PRO A 7 -7.02 -23.23 6.19
N THR A 8 -8.27 -23.12 5.72
CA THR A 8 -8.62 -23.58 4.37
C THR A 8 -8.48 -22.50 3.30
N GLY A 9 -8.39 -21.23 3.69
CA GLY A 9 -8.30 -20.08 2.78
C GLY A 9 -9.60 -19.73 2.07
N VAL A 10 -10.67 -20.54 2.21
CA VAL A 10 -11.97 -20.35 1.54
C VAL A 10 -12.61 -19.02 1.93
N LEU A 11 -12.65 -18.71 3.23
CA LEU A 11 -13.27 -17.46 3.71
C LEU A 11 -12.52 -16.22 3.21
N LEU A 12 -11.20 -16.28 3.08
CA LEU A 12 -10.38 -15.19 2.52
C LEU A 12 -10.70 -14.97 1.04
N CYS A 13 -10.77 -16.06 0.26
CA CYS A 13 -11.15 -15.98 -1.15
C CYS A 13 -12.58 -15.43 -1.34
N ARG A 14 -13.52 -15.80 -0.45
CA ARG A 14 -14.89 -15.27 -0.47
C ARG A 14 -14.92 -13.79 -0.11
N LEU A 15 -14.13 -13.37 0.88
CA LEU A 15 -14.00 -11.97 1.28
C LEU A 15 -13.54 -11.10 0.11
N ILE A 16 -12.47 -11.51 -0.58
CA ILE A 16 -11.93 -10.71 -1.69
C ILE A 16 -12.89 -10.67 -2.89
N ASN A 17 -13.61 -11.76 -3.17
CA ASN A 17 -14.65 -11.81 -4.19
C ASN A 17 -15.88 -10.95 -3.85
N ALA A 18 -16.18 -10.74 -2.57
CA ALA A 18 -17.23 -9.81 -2.16
C ALA A 18 -16.84 -8.34 -2.41
N LEU A 19 -15.55 -8.03 -2.35
CA LEU A 19 -15.01 -6.70 -2.66
C LEU A 19 -14.88 -6.46 -4.16
N ARG A 20 -14.40 -7.45 -4.90
CA ARG A 20 -14.28 -7.43 -6.35
C ARG A 20 -14.75 -8.78 -6.91
N PRO A 21 -15.98 -8.85 -7.42
CA PRO A 21 -16.51 -10.09 -7.98
C PRO A 21 -15.59 -10.68 -9.06
N GLY A 22 -15.29 -11.97 -8.94
CA GLY A 22 -14.55 -12.72 -9.95
C GLY A 22 -13.02 -12.59 -9.89
N VAL A 23 -12.45 -11.92 -8.88
CA VAL A 23 -10.99 -11.81 -8.74
C VAL A 23 -10.34 -13.17 -8.41
N VAL A 24 -11.01 -14.00 -7.61
CA VAL A 24 -10.63 -15.40 -7.39
C VAL A 24 -11.69 -16.31 -8.02
N PRO A 25 -11.48 -16.80 -9.26
CA PRO A 25 -12.53 -17.51 -10.00
C PRO A 25 -12.80 -18.93 -9.49
N LYS A 26 -11.80 -19.59 -8.87
CA LYS A 26 -11.91 -20.99 -8.46
C LYS A 26 -11.34 -21.22 -7.07
N VAL A 27 -12.24 -21.27 -6.09
CA VAL A 27 -11.92 -21.61 -4.70
C VAL A 27 -12.12 -23.10 -4.48
N ALA A 28 -11.13 -23.79 -3.90
CA ALA A 28 -11.32 -25.16 -3.47
C ALA A 28 -12.08 -25.20 -2.15
N GLU A 29 -13.38 -25.50 -2.23
CA GLU A 29 -14.29 -25.54 -1.08
C GLU A 29 -13.99 -26.70 -0.12
N ASP A 30 -14.39 -26.55 1.15
CA ASP A 30 -14.09 -27.53 2.21
C ASP A 30 -14.66 -28.93 1.87
N ALA A 31 -15.86 -28.99 1.29
CA ALA A 31 -16.47 -30.24 0.84
C ALA A 31 -15.65 -30.96 -0.24
N ALA A 32 -15.02 -30.21 -1.15
CA ALA A 32 -14.20 -30.78 -2.22
C ALA A 32 -12.84 -31.30 -1.71
N THR A 33 -12.33 -30.69 -0.64
CA THR A 33 -11.01 -31.03 -0.07
C THR A 33 -11.08 -32.11 1.02
N ALA A 34 -12.25 -32.35 1.61
CA ALA A 34 -12.46 -33.33 2.68
C ALA A 34 -12.07 -34.77 2.32
N ALA A 35 -12.30 -35.19 1.07
CA ALA A 35 -11.97 -36.54 0.59
C ALA A 35 -10.56 -36.65 0.00
N MET A 36 -9.78 -35.57 -0.02
CA MET A 36 -8.44 -35.59 -0.62
C MET A 36 -7.42 -36.22 0.35
N PRO A 37 -6.40 -36.93 -0.18
CA PRO A 37 -5.24 -37.33 0.62
C PRO A 37 -4.59 -36.12 1.29
N GLU A 38 -4.11 -36.27 2.52
CA GLU A 38 -3.63 -35.17 3.36
C GLU A 38 -2.62 -34.25 2.65
N ALA A 39 -1.62 -34.82 1.99
CA ALA A 39 -0.61 -34.04 1.26
C ALA A 39 -1.23 -33.17 0.15
N LYS A 40 -2.16 -33.76 -0.64
CA LYS A 40 -2.87 -33.05 -1.70
C LYS A 40 -3.79 -31.97 -1.11
N ARG A 41 -4.53 -32.30 -0.05
CA ARG A 41 -5.38 -31.37 0.69
C ARG A 41 -4.57 -30.16 1.13
N ASN A 42 -3.46 -30.37 1.83
CA ASN A 42 -2.63 -29.30 2.36
C ASN A 42 -2.06 -28.39 1.25
N ALA A 43 -1.65 -28.96 0.12
CA ALA A 43 -1.22 -28.18 -1.05
C ALA A 43 -2.38 -27.33 -1.63
N THR A 44 -3.57 -27.91 -1.75
CA THR A 44 -4.77 -27.20 -2.22
C THR A 44 -5.17 -26.05 -1.28
N LEU A 45 -5.12 -26.25 0.04
CA LEU A 45 -5.42 -25.19 1.01
C LEU A 45 -4.42 -24.02 0.92
N ARG A 46 -3.12 -24.31 0.75
CA ARG A 46 -2.12 -23.26 0.49
C ARG A 46 -2.38 -22.52 -0.82
N GLN A 47 -2.82 -23.22 -1.85
CA GLN A 47 -3.16 -22.61 -3.13
C GLN A 47 -4.35 -21.64 -3.01
N ASN A 48 -5.37 -21.96 -2.21
CA ASN A 48 -6.45 -21.01 -1.91
C ASN A 48 -5.89 -19.73 -1.25
N ILE A 49 -5.01 -19.89 -0.26
CA ILE A 49 -4.40 -18.75 0.44
C ILE A 49 -3.56 -17.90 -0.54
N GLY A 50 -2.77 -18.54 -1.40
CA GLY A 50 -1.99 -17.86 -2.45
C GLY A 50 -2.86 -17.03 -3.38
N GLN A 51 -3.96 -17.61 -3.88
CA GLN A 51 -4.90 -16.89 -4.75
C GLN A 51 -5.49 -15.63 -4.10
N TYR A 52 -5.79 -15.70 -2.80
CA TYR A 52 -6.21 -14.52 -2.04
C TYR A 52 -5.11 -13.46 -1.97
N VAL A 53 -3.87 -13.84 -1.67
CA VAL A 53 -2.73 -12.90 -1.58
C VAL A 53 -2.47 -12.24 -2.93
N ASP A 54 -2.51 -13.00 -4.01
CA ASP A 54 -2.33 -12.49 -5.38
C ASP A 54 -3.44 -11.49 -5.72
N ALA A 55 -4.70 -11.82 -5.41
CA ALA A 55 -5.84 -10.93 -5.59
C ALA A 55 -5.72 -9.63 -4.78
N CYS A 56 -5.20 -9.69 -3.55
CA CYS A 56 -4.87 -8.50 -2.76
C CYS A 56 -3.84 -7.61 -3.48
N GLY A 57 -2.81 -8.21 -4.08
CA GLY A 57 -1.82 -7.50 -4.89
C GLY A 57 -2.45 -6.84 -6.12
N GLU A 58 -3.34 -7.54 -6.83
CA GLU A 58 -4.07 -7.00 -7.99
C GLU A 58 -5.02 -5.84 -7.64
N LEU A 59 -5.56 -5.81 -6.42
CA LEU A 59 -6.32 -4.67 -5.91
C LEU A 59 -5.44 -3.48 -5.54
N GLY A 60 -4.11 -3.62 -5.57
CA GLY A 60 -3.18 -2.55 -5.26
C GLY A 60 -2.91 -2.36 -3.77
N LEU A 61 -3.07 -3.42 -2.96
CA LEU A 61 -2.53 -3.39 -1.59
C LEU A 61 -1.01 -3.23 -1.64
N ASN A 62 -0.46 -2.57 -0.62
CA ASN A 62 0.98 -2.37 -0.54
C ASN A 62 1.68 -3.74 -0.43
N PRO A 63 2.73 -4.03 -1.23
CA PRO A 63 3.47 -5.29 -1.13
C PRO A 63 3.99 -5.62 0.28
N ARG A 64 4.27 -4.60 1.11
CA ARG A 64 4.70 -4.77 2.51
C ARG A 64 3.60 -5.28 3.44
N GLU A 65 2.36 -5.27 2.97
CA GLU A 65 1.18 -5.75 3.68
C GLU A 65 0.69 -7.10 3.12
N LEU A 66 1.37 -7.66 2.11
CA LEU A 66 1.11 -9.02 1.66
C LEU A 66 1.83 -10.02 2.57
N PHE A 67 1.30 -11.23 2.65
CA PHE A 67 1.87 -12.33 3.42
C PHE A 67 2.00 -13.58 2.52
N THR A 68 2.71 -14.60 2.98
CA THR A 68 2.90 -15.86 2.22
C THR A 68 1.95 -16.94 2.71
N ALA A 69 1.62 -17.93 1.86
CA ALA A 69 0.70 -19.01 2.27
C ALA A 69 1.12 -19.71 3.58
N ASP A 70 2.42 -19.83 3.82
CA ASP A 70 2.99 -20.43 5.03
C ASP A 70 2.72 -19.62 6.30
N ASP A 71 2.70 -18.29 6.21
CA ASP A 71 2.48 -17.40 7.36
C ASP A 71 1.14 -17.66 8.03
N LEU A 72 0.13 -17.99 7.23
CA LEU A 72 -1.18 -18.40 7.72
C LEU A 72 -1.27 -19.93 7.93
N PHE A 73 -0.87 -20.73 6.94
CA PHE A 73 -1.12 -22.17 6.94
C PHE A 73 -0.32 -22.89 8.03
N GLU A 74 0.95 -22.55 8.20
CA GLU A 74 1.80 -23.08 9.27
C GLU A 74 1.82 -22.17 10.50
N GLY A 75 1.32 -20.94 10.37
CA GLY A 75 1.32 -19.94 11.43
C GLY A 75 2.69 -19.32 11.66
N LYS A 76 3.54 -19.20 10.62
CA LYS A 76 4.88 -18.60 10.74
C LYS A 76 4.84 -17.13 11.17
N ASP A 77 3.92 -16.35 10.60
CA ASP A 77 3.73 -14.95 10.94
C ASP A 77 2.25 -14.51 10.83
N LEU A 78 1.47 -14.79 11.88
CA LEU A 78 0.09 -14.34 11.96
C LEU A 78 -0.04 -12.81 12.08
N ARG A 79 1.05 -12.08 12.41
CA ARG A 79 1.02 -10.61 12.46
C ARG A 79 1.01 -10.03 11.04
N ALA A 80 1.69 -10.66 10.09
CA ALA A 80 1.61 -10.30 8.68
C ALA A 80 0.18 -10.49 8.13
N VAL A 81 -0.48 -11.58 8.49
CA VAL A 81 -1.89 -11.84 8.13
C VAL A 81 -2.82 -10.76 8.69
N LEU A 82 -2.64 -10.38 9.96
CA LEU A 82 -3.45 -9.31 10.57
C LEU A 82 -3.25 -7.97 9.84
N LYS A 83 -2.00 -7.59 9.57
CA LYS A 83 -1.68 -6.36 8.82
C LYS A 83 -2.30 -6.35 7.43
N ASN A 84 -2.30 -7.50 6.75
CA ASN A 84 -2.94 -7.64 5.45
C ASN A 84 -4.45 -7.35 5.52
N ILE A 85 -5.15 -7.90 6.51
CA ILE A 85 -6.59 -7.67 6.72
C ILE A 85 -6.88 -6.21 7.06
N GLU A 86 -6.04 -5.56 7.86
CA GLU A 86 -6.12 -4.12 8.14
C GLU A 86 -5.88 -3.28 6.89
N GLY A 87 -4.89 -3.63 6.07
CA GLY A 87 -4.60 -3.01 4.77
C GLY A 87 -5.79 -3.10 3.83
N LEU A 88 -6.39 -4.29 3.71
CA LEU A 88 -7.59 -4.53 2.91
C LEU A 88 -8.78 -3.70 3.38
N SER A 89 -8.98 -3.61 4.70
CA SER A 89 -10.05 -2.81 5.31
C SER A 89 -9.91 -1.33 5.00
N ARG A 90 -8.68 -0.79 4.96
CA ARG A 90 -8.41 0.60 4.57
C ARG A 90 -8.62 0.81 3.07
N HIS A 91 -8.19 -0.16 2.26
CA HIS A 91 -8.41 -0.13 0.81
C HIS A 91 -9.91 -0.12 0.47
N ALA A 92 -10.72 -0.96 1.14
CA ALA A 92 -12.17 -1.00 0.93
C ALA A 92 -12.87 0.33 1.26
N GLN A 93 -12.37 1.08 2.26
CA GLN A 93 -12.93 2.40 2.63
C GLN A 93 -12.67 3.49 1.59
N GLY A 94 -11.48 3.50 1.00
CA GLY A 94 -11.02 4.58 0.12
C GLY A 94 -11.11 4.27 -1.37
N GLY A 95 -11.06 2.99 -1.75
CA GLY A 95 -10.92 2.53 -3.13
C GLY A 95 -12.19 1.95 -3.76
N ILE A 96 -13.16 1.51 -2.96
CA ILE A 96 -14.39 0.87 -3.47
C ILE A 96 -15.57 1.83 -3.23
N ALA A 97 -16.05 2.44 -4.30
CA ALA A 97 -17.21 3.34 -4.25
C ALA A 97 -18.45 2.56 -3.79
N GLY A 98 -19.02 2.96 -2.64
CA GLY A 98 -20.26 2.36 -2.12
C GLY A 98 -20.07 1.13 -1.22
N TYR A 99 -18.85 0.80 -0.78
CA TYR A 99 -18.67 -0.27 0.22
C TYR A 99 -19.32 0.11 1.56
N THR A 100 -20.33 -0.65 2.00
CA THR A 100 -21.04 -0.47 3.29
C THR A 100 -20.77 -1.58 4.30
N GLY A 101 -19.79 -2.45 4.02
CA GLY A 101 -19.48 -3.57 4.90
C GLY A 101 -18.75 -3.16 6.18
N PRO A 102 -18.56 -4.10 7.14
CA PRO A 102 -17.84 -3.83 8.38
C PRO A 102 -16.43 -3.34 8.11
N LEU A 103 -16.00 -2.34 8.90
CA LEU A 103 -14.67 -1.77 8.83
C LEU A 103 -13.87 -2.19 10.05
N ILE A 104 -12.69 -2.77 9.82
CA ILE A 104 -11.76 -3.09 10.89
C ILE A 104 -10.85 -1.86 11.09
N GLY A 105 -10.93 -1.24 12.27
CA GLY A 105 -10.08 -0.12 12.67
C GLY A 105 -10.71 1.27 12.53
N LYS A 106 -9.91 2.32 12.81
CA LYS A 106 -10.33 3.73 12.73
C LYS A 106 -10.64 4.10 11.27
N LYS A 107 -11.67 4.92 11.04
CA LYS A 107 -12.01 5.45 9.71
C LYS A 107 -10.77 6.09 9.09
N TYR A 108 -10.42 5.69 7.87
CA TYR A 108 -9.30 6.27 7.14
C TYR A 108 -9.64 7.72 6.80
N THR A 109 -9.05 8.67 7.52
CA THR A 109 -9.07 10.08 7.12
C THR A 109 -7.95 10.28 6.11
N LYS A 110 -8.30 10.66 4.88
CA LYS A 110 -7.34 11.09 3.88
C LYS A 110 -6.61 12.30 4.49
N LYS A 111 -5.35 12.14 4.90
CA LYS A 111 -4.54 13.29 5.29
C LYS A 111 -4.33 14.12 4.02
N GLU A 112 -4.95 15.29 3.98
CA GLU A 112 -4.67 16.30 2.98
C GLU A 112 -3.16 16.57 3.05
N PRO A 113 -2.42 16.62 1.91
CA PRO A 113 -1.03 17.04 1.96
C PRO A 113 -1.02 18.40 2.66
N PRO A 114 -0.09 18.66 3.59
CA PRO A 114 -0.02 19.97 4.23
C PRO A 114 0.06 20.99 3.10
N THR A 115 -0.99 21.82 2.97
CA THR A 115 -0.95 22.95 2.06
C THR A 115 0.31 23.70 2.44
N LEU A 116 1.27 23.81 1.52
CA LEU A 116 2.45 24.65 1.70
C LEU A 116 1.90 26.08 1.83
N ALA A 117 1.56 26.49 3.04
CA ALA A 117 1.29 27.86 3.37
C ALA A 117 2.63 28.56 3.22
N PHE A 118 2.81 29.20 2.07
CA PHE A 118 3.86 30.18 1.86
C PHE A 118 3.86 31.09 3.09
N TYR A 119 4.97 31.12 3.82
CA TYR A 119 5.19 32.01 4.94
C TYR A 119 5.15 33.45 4.41
N ASN A 120 3.95 34.04 4.45
CA ASN A 120 3.79 35.48 4.38
C ASN A 120 4.03 36.02 5.80
N THR A 121 5.29 36.14 6.20
CA THR A 121 5.67 36.93 7.37
C THR A 121 5.51 38.40 7.02
N GLY A 122 4.27 38.88 7.03
CA GLY A 122 3.95 40.29 7.09
C GLY A 122 4.26 40.82 8.49
N ALA A 123 5.49 41.28 8.72
CA ALA A 123 5.82 42.09 9.87
C ALA A 123 5.82 43.58 9.46
N PRO A 124 4.96 44.44 10.02
CA PRO A 124 5.00 45.88 9.77
C PRO A 124 6.09 46.56 10.61
N GLY A 125 7.03 47.20 9.93
CA GLY A 125 7.75 48.38 10.41
C GLY A 125 8.85 48.18 11.47
N VAL A 126 10.08 47.97 11.02
CA VAL A 126 11.26 48.51 11.72
C VAL A 126 12.23 49.05 10.66
N VAL A 127 12.36 50.37 10.62
CA VAL A 127 13.34 51.09 9.81
C VAL A 127 14.72 50.84 10.39
N LEU A 128 15.57 50.10 9.68
CA LEU A 128 17.00 50.02 9.99
C LEU A 128 17.78 50.87 8.99
N SER A 129 18.00 52.13 9.34
CA SER A 129 18.95 53.00 8.65
C SER A 129 20.37 52.48 8.88
N SER A 130 21.05 52.05 7.82
CA SER A 130 22.47 51.69 7.85
C SER A 130 23.35 52.94 7.87
N PRO A 131 24.40 53.02 8.71
CA PRO A 131 25.51 53.92 8.48
C PRO A 131 26.68 53.20 7.80
N ARG A 132 27.00 53.69 6.60
CA ARG A 132 28.34 53.90 6.00
C ARG A 132 29.39 52.79 6.11
N GLY A 133 29.99 52.44 4.96
CA GLY A 133 31.41 52.08 4.96
C GLY A 133 32.01 51.26 3.82
N ASN A 134 31.84 51.71 2.57
CA ASN A 134 32.82 51.72 1.46
C ASN A 134 33.62 50.47 1.01
N ALA A 135 33.82 50.44 -0.33
CA ALA A 135 34.90 49.81 -1.11
C ALA A 135 34.79 48.29 -1.37
N SER A 136 35.13 47.76 -2.55
CA SER A 136 35.26 48.24 -3.93
C SER A 136 35.59 46.98 -4.75
N LYS A 137 35.11 46.93 -6.01
CA LYS A 137 35.63 46.14 -7.16
C LYS A 137 35.42 44.61 -7.23
N GLY A 138 34.95 44.20 -8.40
CA GLY A 138 34.99 42.85 -8.99
C GLY A 138 33.69 42.61 -9.75
N GLY A 139 33.58 42.70 -11.08
CA GLY A 139 34.50 42.29 -12.13
C GLY A 139 33.73 41.33 -13.04
N GLY A 140 32.84 41.86 -13.88
CA GLY A 140 31.99 41.08 -14.78
C GLY A 140 32.75 40.55 -15.99
N HIS A 141 32.45 39.31 -16.40
CA HIS A 141 32.76 38.81 -17.74
C HIS A 141 31.80 37.65 -18.06
N GLN A 142 30.88 37.93 -18.99
CA GLN A 142 29.97 36.99 -19.61
C GLN A 142 30.72 36.19 -20.69
N GLY A 143 30.61 34.87 -20.65
CA GLY A 143 31.01 34.01 -21.77
C GLY A 143 29.81 33.79 -22.69
N ALA A 144 29.85 34.39 -23.88
CA ALA A 144 28.86 34.20 -24.93
C ALA A 144 29.50 33.55 -26.18
N ILE A 145 28.88 32.44 -26.58
CA ILE A 145 28.59 31.92 -27.93
C ILE A 145 29.67 31.81 -29.04
N SER A 146 29.85 30.56 -29.47
CA SER A 146 29.75 30.01 -30.84
C SER A 146 29.95 30.90 -32.08
N GLY A 147 30.77 30.41 -33.03
CA GLY A 147 30.63 30.69 -34.46
C GLY A 147 31.94 30.90 -35.23
N ARG A 148 32.58 29.82 -35.70
CA ARG A 148 33.69 29.86 -36.68
C ARG A 148 33.18 29.51 -38.08
N GLY A 149 33.45 30.39 -39.03
CA GLY A 149 33.40 30.17 -40.48
C GLY A 149 33.15 31.50 -41.19
N ASN A 150 33.69 31.84 -42.36
CA ASN A 150 34.84 31.45 -43.17
C ASN A 150 34.89 32.54 -44.28
N MET A 151 36.05 32.72 -44.91
CA MET A 151 36.37 33.57 -46.08
C MET A 151 36.75 35.03 -45.81
#